data_AF-A0A7C1ZD70-F1
#
_entry.id   AF-A0A7C1ZD70-F1
#
_cell.length_a   1.000
_cell.length_b   1.000
_cell.length_c   1.000
_cell.angle_alpha   90.00
_cell.angle_beta   90.00
_cell.angle_gamma   90.00
#
_symmetry.space_group_name_H-M   'P 1'
#
loop_
_entity.id
_entity.type
_entity.pdbx_description
1 polymer ?
#
loop_
_entity_poly.entity_id
_entity_poly.type
_entity_poly.pdbx_seq_one_letter_code
_entity_poly.pdbx_strand_id
1 'polypeptide(L)'
;MLRNIPVGNHAILCGPAIIAVAALISDLKTRKIPNILTFSGIAGGLAFHMLNSGIEKGAIFSLKGAMVGGLLFLLPFLLGGAGG
;
A
#
# COMPACT_ATOMS: atom_id res chain seq x y z
N MET A 1 -15.37 -3.75 -29.08
CA MET A 1 -15.85 -2.89 -27.97
C MET A 1 -14.80 -2.90 -26.87
N LEU A 2 -13.65 -2.27 -27.14
CA LEU A 2 -12.56 -2.14 -26.18
C LEU A 2 -12.97 -1.04 -25.20
N ARG A 3 -13.41 -1.44 -24.00
CA ARG A 3 -13.68 -0.50 -22.91
C ARG A 3 -12.41 0.31 -22.67
N ASN A 4 -12.50 1.63 -22.83
CA ASN A 4 -11.59 2.59 -22.22
C ASN A 4 -11.57 2.31 -20.72
N ILE A 5 -10.69 1.44 -20.27
CA ILE A 5 -10.42 1.31 -18.85
C ILE A 5 -9.62 2.57 -18.50
N PRO A 6 -10.15 3.48 -17.67
CA PRO A 6 -9.47 4.71 -17.32
C PRO A 6 -8.09 4.33 -16.80
N VAL A 7 -7.05 4.85 -17.45
CA VAL A 7 -5.64 4.45 -17.23
C VAL A 7 -5.22 4.62 -15.76
N GLY A 8 -5.92 5.49 -15.03
CA GLY A 8 -5.79 5.65 -13.57
C GLY A 8 -6.11 4.39 -12.75
N ASN A 9 -7.03 3.51 -13.19
CA ASN A 9 -7.44 2.34 -12.41
C ASN A 9 -6.39 1.22 -12.41
N HIS A 10 -5.62 1.04 -13.49
CA HIS A 10 -4.62 -0.02 -13.54
C HIS A 10 -3.44 0.31 -12.63
N ALA A 11 -3.01 1.56 -12.57
CA ALA A 11 -1.91 1.98 -11.70
C ALA A 11 -2.24 1.73 -10.21
N ILE A 12 -3.50 1.97 -9.81
CA ILE A 12 -4.00 1.71 -8.46
C ILE A 12 -3.94 0.23 -8.09
N LEU A 13 -4.13 -0.68 -9.05
CA LEU A 13 -4.10 -2.13 -8.82
C LEU A 13 -2.70 -2.72 -8.93
N CYS A 14 -1.90 -2.26 -9.90
CA CYS A 14 -0.58 -2.81 -10.19
C CYS A 14 0.41 -2.54 -9.06
N GLY A 15 0.40 -1.35 -8.46
CA GLY A 15 1.32 -0.98 -7.38
C GLY A 15 1.24 -1.92 -6.17
N PRO A 16 0.05 -2.07 -5.55
CA PRO A 16 -0.16 -3.01 -4.44
C PRO A 16 0.15 -4.46 -4.82
N ALA A 17 -0.16 -4.90 -6.06
CA ALA A 17 0.15 -6.24 -6.51
C ALA A 17 1.66 -6.51 -6.54
N ILE A 18 2.47 -5.57 -7.03
CA ILE A 18 3.94 -5.68 -7.04
C ILE A 18 4.48 -5.78 -5.61
N ILE A 19 3.96 -4.95 -4.70
CA ILE A 19 4.32 -4.97 -3.29
C ILE A 19 3.94 -6.32 -2.66
N ALA A 20 2.74 -6.83 -2.92
CA ALA A 20 2.29 -8.11 -2.39
C ALA A 20 3.14 -9.29 -2.89
N VAL A 21 3.53 -9.28 -4.16
CA VAL A 21 4.44 -10.30 -4.72
C VAL A 21 5.83 -10.21 -4.08
N ALA A 22 6.37 -9.00 -3.91
CA ALA A 22 7.66 -8.82 -3.22
C ALA A 22 7.60 -9.26 -1.75
N ALA A 23 6.48 -8.99 -1.07
CA ALA A 23 6.23 -9.43 0.30
C ALA A 23 6.16 -10.96 0.37
N LEU A 24 5.43 -11.60 -0.56
CA LEU A 24 5.34 -13.05 -0.68
C LEU A 24 6.71 -13.69 -0.91
N ILE A 25 7.51 -13.16 -1.83
CA ILE A 25 8.87 -13.67 -2.09
C ILE A 25 9.75 -13.54 -0.85
N SER A 26 9.68 -12.40 -0.15
CA SER A 26 10.46 -12.17 1.07
C SER A 26 10.00 -13.10 2.20
N ASP A 27 8.69 -13.31 2.34
CA ASP A 27 8.12 -14.21 3.34
C ASP A 27 8.56 -15.67 3.09
N LEU A 28 8.50 -16.13 1.84
CA LEU A 28 8.97 -17.47 1.47
C LEU A 28 10.47 -17.66 1.69
N LYS A 29 11.30 -16.64 1.40
CA LYS A 29 12.77 -16.74 1.48
C LYS A 29 13.31 -16.55 2.90
N THR A 30 12.79 -15.58 3.64
CA THR A 30 13.36 -15.13 4.93
C THR A 30 12.39 -15.24 6.10
N ARG A 31 11.15 -15.70 5.89
CA ARG A 31 10.07 -15.77 6.90
C ARG A 31 9.84 -14.45 7.62
N LYS A 32 10.19 -13.35 6.95
CA LYS A 32 10.14 -11.99 7.46
C LYS A 32 9.77 -11.08 6.29
N ILE A 33 8.73 -10.28 6.48
CA ILE A 33 8.35 -9.23 5.56
C ILE A 33 9.11 -7.96 5.99
N PRO A 34 9.98 -7.40 5.14
CA PRO A 34 10.81 -6.26 5.54
C PRO A 34 9.98 -4.96 5.56
N ASN A 35 10.11 -4.18 6.65
CA ASN A 35 9.38 -2.92 6.83
C ASN A 35 9.63 -1.89 5.72
N ILE A 36 10.77 -1.96 5.03
CA ILE A 36 11.09 -1.10 3.88
C ILE A 36 10.03 -1.20 2.78
N LEU A 37 9.40 -2.38 2.64
CA LEU A 37 8.36 -2.63 1.65
C LEU A 37 7.02 -1.98 2.05
N THR A 38 6.72 -1.97 3.34
CA THR A 38 5.57 -1.25 3.90
C THR A 38 5.75 0.27 3.73
N PHE A 39 6.92 0.79 4.11
CA PHE A 39 7.21 2.22 3.99
C PHE A 39 7.25 2.69 2.53
N SER A 40 7.80 1.90 1.61
CA SER A 40 7.77 2.24 0.19
C SER A 40 6.36 2.22 -0.38
N GLY A 41 5.49 1.31 0.08
CA GLY A 41 4.07 1.32 -0.27
C GLY A 41 3.33 2.56 0.21
N ILE A 42 3.54 2.96 1.47
CA ILE A 42 2.95 4.19 2.04
C ILE A 42 3.43 5.42 1.27
N ALA A 43 4.75 5.55 1.06
CA ALA A 43 5.33 6.69 0.33
C ALA A 43 4.86 6.74 -1.13
N GLY A 44 4.84 5.59 -1.82
CA GLY A 44 4.37 5.48 -3.20
C GLY A 44 2.89 5.82 -3.35
N GLY A 45 2.04 5.32 -2.45
CA GLY A 45 0.60 5.62 -2.46
C GLY A 45 0.31 7.10 -2.22
N LEU A 46 1.03 7.72 -1.28
CA LEU A 46 0.96 9.15 -0.99
C LEU A 46 1.39 9.99 -2.19
N ALA A 47 2.58 9.72 -2.75
CA ALA A 47 3.09 10.44 -3.92
C ALA A 47 2.14 10.29 -5.12
N PHE A 48 1.62 9.09 -5.37
CA PHE A 48 0.68 8.83 -6.47
C PHE A 48 -0.60 9.68 -6.35
N HIS A 49 -1.20 9.76 -5.17
CA HIS A 49 -2.42 10.55 -5.00
C HIS A 49 -2.16 12.06 -4.99
N MET A 50 -1.03 12.52 -4.43
CA MET A 50 -0.65 13.93 -4.47
C MET A 50 -0.41 14.42 -5.91
N LEU A 51 0.25 13.59 -6.74
CA LEU A 51 0.54 13.92 -8.14
C LEU A 51 -0.71 13.91 -9.02
N ASN A 52 -1.66 12.99 -8.78
CA ASN A 52 -2.84 12.84 -9.65
C ASN A 52 -4.06 13.67 -9.20
N SER A 53 -4.22 13.92 -7.90
CA SER A 53 -5.40 14.60 -7.34
C SER A 53 -5.09 15.96 -6.71
N GLY A 54 -3.83 16.40 -6.78
CA GLY A 54 -3.33 17.58 -6.10
C GLY A 54 -3.03 17.34 -4.61
N ILE A 55 -2.29 18.28 -4.01
CA ILE A 55 -1.78 18.15 -2.63
C ILE A 55 -2.92 18.05 -1.61
N GLU A 56 -3.90 18.96 -1.63
CA GLU A 56 -4.99 18.96 -0.63
C GLU A 56 -5.82 17.67 -0.65
N LYS A 57 -6.40 17.33 -1.80
CA LYS A 57 -7.30 16.17 -1.92
C LYS A 57 -6.53 14.85 -1.85
N GLY A 58 -5.37 14.79 -2.48
CA GLY A 58 -4.51 13.60 -2.52
C GLY A 58 -3.91 13.27 -1.16
N ALA A 59 -3.45 14.27 -0.40
CA ALA A 59 -2.89 14.04 0.94
C ALA A 59 -3.96 13.55 1.91
N ILE A 60 -5.16 14.15 1.92
CA ILE A 60 -6.25 13.72 2.80
C ILE A 60 -6.67 12.28 2.49
N PHE A 61 -6.81 11.93 1.20
CA PHE A 61 -7.15 10.56 0.81
C PHE A 61 -6.08 9.56 1.25
N SER A 62 -4.80 9.89 1.01
CA SER A 62 -3.67 9.04 1.37
C SER A 62 -3.54 8.85 2.88
N LEU A 63 -3.76 9.92 3.66
CA LEU A 63 -3.74 9.87 5.11
C LEU A 63 -4.85 8.97 5.65
N LYS A 64 -6.07 9.09 5.11
CA LYS A 64 -7.18 8.19 5.47
C LYS A 64 -6.83 6.73 5.16
N GLY A 65 -6.29 6.45 3.99
CA GLY A 65 -5.84 5.11 3.61
C GLY A 65 -4.75 4.57 4.53
N ALA A 66 -3.74 5.39 4.86
CA ALA A 66 -2.67 5.03 5.77
C ALA A 66 -3.18 4.74 7.19
N MET A 67 -4.14 5.52 7.70
CA MET A 67 -4.79 5.26 8.99
C MET A 67 -5.57 3.95 8.98
N VAL A 68 -6.36 3.69 7.94
CA VAL A 68 -7.12 2.43 7.81
C VAL A 68 -6.17 1.23 7.75
N GLY A 69 -5.12 1.30 6.92
CA GLY A 69 -4.09 0.26 6.84
C GLY A 69 -3.34 0.06 8.17
N GLY A 70 -2.96 1.15 8.83
CA GLY A 70 -2.29 1.13 10.13
C GLY A 70 -3.16 0.49 11.21
N LEU A 71 -4.45 0.85 11.28
CA LEU A 71 -5.41 0.22 12.20
C LEU A 71 -5.58 -1.28 11.93
N LEU A 72 -5.57 -1.68 10.65
CA LEU A 72 -5.66 -3.08 10.26
C LEU A 72 -4.44 -3.87 10.77
N PHE A 73 -3.25 -3.29 10.73
CA PHE A 73 -2.02 -3.90 11.29
C PHE A 73 -1.91 -3.78 12.80
N LEU A 74 -2.55 -2.78 13.41
CA LEU A 74 -2.55 -2.59 14.86
C LEU A 74 -3.27 -3.74 15.58
N LEU A 75 -4.38 -4.23 15.04
CA LEU A 75 -5.13 -5.35 15.63
C LEU A 75 -4.28 -6.62 15.84
N PRO A 76 -3.64 -7.21 14.82
CA PRO A 76 -2.78 -8.38 15.02
C PRO A 76 -1.55 -8.07 15.89
N PHE A 77 -1.04 -6.83 15.88
CA PHE A 77 0.04 -6.41 16.78
C PHE A 77 -0.39 -6.46 18.26
N LEU A 78 -1.55 -5.90 18.60
CA LEU A 78 -2.09 -5.94 19.97
C LEU A 78 -2.42 -7.36 20.44
N LEU A 79 -2.82 -8.24 19.51
CA LEU A 79 -3.07 -9.65 19.79
C LEU A 79 -1.79 -10.51 19.87
N GLY A 80 -0.60 -9.90 19.71
CA GLY A 80 0.69 -10.60 19.74
C GLY A 80 0.95 -11.49 18.52
N GLY A 81 0.15 -11.37 17.46
CA GLY A 81 0.31 -12.11 16.20
C GLY A 81 1.18 -11.39 15.16
N ALA A 82 1.50 -10.12 15.38
CA ALA A 82 2.40 -9.31 14.57
C ALA A 82 3.35 -8.49 15.46
N GLY A 83 4.53 -8.17 14.93
CA GLY A 83 5.61 -7.57 15.73
C GLY A 83 6.51 -8.65 16.29
N GLY A 84 7.76 -8.68 15.83
CA GLY A 84 8.81 -9.58 16.31
C GLY A 84 10.04 -8.78 16.70
#